data_AF-A0A6P3X1Z1-F1
#
_entry.id   AF-A0A6P3X1Z1-F1
#
_cell.length_a   1.000
_cell.length_b   1.000
_cell.length_c   1.000
_cell.angle_alpha   90.00
_cell.angle_beta   90.00
_cell.angle_gamma   90.00
#
_symmetry.space_group_name_H-M   'P 1'
#
loop_
_entity.id
_entity.type
_entity.pdbx_description
1 polymer ?
#
loop_
_entity_poly.entity_id
_entity_poly.type
_entity_poly.pdbx_seq_one_letter_code
_entity_poly.pdbx_strand_id
1 'polypeptide(L)'
;MVKYYGRCKLKQFIKSKPIRFGIKLWILCSVNGYVFNFDIYCGKNEEVDKLSKCALGNLLVHLKKIGLQATGTVKENRASVTNVLEKKAPRGTYAVQNDKNRGINFITVQDSKPVSILSTAASITPQ
;
A
#
# COMPACT_ATOMS: atom_id res chain seq x y z
N MET A 1 -10.73 -8.61 -10.19
CA MET A 1 -11.75 -9.52 -9.65
C MET A 1 -12.42 -10.19 -10.83
N VAL A 2 -12.55 -11.50 -10.79
CA VAL A 2 -13.18 -12.27 -11.86
C VAL A 2 -14.65 -12.46 -11.53
N LYS A 3 -15.54 -12.07 -12.47
CA LYS A 3 -16.99 -12.16 -12.33
C LYS A 3 -17.39 -13.63 -12.18
N TYR A 4 -18.05 -13.97 -11.07
CA TYR A 4 -18.51 -15.32 -10.80
C TYR A 4 -19.71 -15.30 -9.85
N TYR A 5 -20.82 -15.93 -10.25
CA TYR A 5 -22.07 -15.93 -9.47
C TYR A 5 -22.44 -17.29 -8.88
N GLY A 6 -21.75 -18.36 -9.25
CA GLY A 6 -21.99 -19.71 -8.74
C GLY A 6 -21.81 -19.83 -7.22
N ARG A 7 -22.22 -20.99 -6.69
CA ARG A 7 -21.98 -21.35 -5.29
C ARG A 7 -20.56 -21.88 -5.14
N CYS A 8 -19.66 -21.07 -4.60
CA CYS A 8 -18.28 -21.45 -4.29
C CYS A 8 -17.84 -20.75 -3.00
N LYS A 9 -17.03 -21.45 -2.18
CA LYS A 9 -16.48 -20.92 -0.92
C LYS A 9 -15.52 -19.74 -1.14
N LEU A 10 -14.86 -19.68 -2.30
CA LEU A 10 -13.89 -18.64 -2.67
C LEU A 10 -14.54 -17.33 -3.13
N LYS A 11 -15.87 -17.31 -3.29
CA LYS A 11 -16.59 -16.12 -3.74
C LYS A 11 -16.51 -15.02 -2.69
N GLN A 12 -16.00 -13.87 -3.08
CA GLN A 12 -15.87 -12.69 -2.25
C GLN A 12 -16.87 -11.60 -2.66
N PHE A 13 -17.35 -10.85 -1.68
CA PHE A 13 -18.13 -9.64 -1.90
C PHE A 13 -17.28 -8.39 -1.63
N ILE A 14 -17.22 -7.45 -2.57
CA ILE A 14 -16.56 -6.15 -2.39
C ILE A 14 -17.51 -5.03 -2.82
N LYS A 15 -18.00 -4.26 -1.84
CA LYS A 15 -19.02 -3.22 -2.02
C LYS A 15 -18.67 -2.17 -3.07
N SER A 16 -17.42 -1.71 -3.11
CA SER A 16 -16.97 -0.57 -3.93
C SER A 16 -16.36 -0.97 -5.27
N LYS A 17 -16.66 -2.16 -5.80
CA LYS A 17 -16.21 -2.60 -7.13
C LYS A 17 -17.41 -2.71 -8.07
N PRO A 18 -17.25 -2.42 -9.39
CA PRO A 18 -18.34 -2.57 -10.37
C PRO A 18 -18.93 -3.97 -10.37
N ILE A 19 -18.07 -4.99 -10.32
CA ILE A 19 -18.44 -6.37 -10.07
C ILE A 19 -18.31 -6.60 -8.57
N ARG A 20 -19.46 -6.66 -7.88
CA ARG A 20 -19.48 -6.81 -6.41
C ARG A 20 -19.25 -8.23 -5.92
N PHE A 21 -19.62 -9.24 -6.70
CA PHE A 21 -19.45 -10.66 -6.37
C PHE A 21 -18.54 -11.34 -7.39
N GLY A 22 -17.52 -12.05 -6.90
CA GLY A 22 -16.61 -12.77 -7.77
C GLY A 22 -15.45 -13.42 -7.04
N ILE A 23 -14.47 -13.91 -7.79
CA ILE A 23 -13.22 -14.47 -7.25
C ILE A 23 -12.17 -13.36 -7.21
N LYS A 24 -11.53 -13.20 -6.05
CA LYS A 24 -10.48 -12.20 -5.83
C LYS A 24 -9.11 -12.81 -6.17
N LEU A 25 -8.31 -12.05 -6.93
CA LEU A 25 -6.93 -12.38 -7.29
C LEU A 25 -6.01 -11.26 -6.81
N TRP A 26 -4.83 -11.64 -6.34
CA TRP A 26 -3.68 -10.76 -6.20
C TRP A 26 -2.85 -10.88 -7.46
N ILE A 27 -2.39 -9.75 -8.02
CA ILE A 27 -1.67 -9.74 -9.28
C ILE A 27 -0.49 -8.78 -9.14
N LEU A 28 0.69 -9.24 -9.53
CA LEU A 28 1.91 -8.46 -9.70
C LEU A 28 2.04 -8.10 -11.18
N CYS A 29 2.04 -6.81 -11.49
CA CYS A 29 2.13 -6.30 -12.85
C CYS A 29 3.29 -5.32 -13.01
N SER A 30 3.80 -5.25 -14.24
CA SER A 30 4.65 -4.15 -14.71
C SER A 30 3.86 -2.85 -14.82
N VAL A 31 4.59 -1.73 -14.89
CA VAL A 31 4.04 -0.42 -15.27
C VAL A 31 3.40 -0.43 -16.66
N ASN A 32 3.87 -1.31 -17.56
CA ASN A 32 3.34 -1.48 -18.90
C ASN A 32 2.08 -2.37 -18.95
N GLY A 33 1.62 -2.89 -17.82
CA GLY A 33 0.43 -3.74 -17.73
C GLY A 33 0.67 -5.25 -17.89
N TYR A 34 1.89 -5.69 -18.18
CA TYR A 34 2.23 -7.12 -18.22
C TYR A 34 2.12 -7.76 -16.84
N VAL A 35 1.51 -8.94 -16.78
CA VAL A 35 1.37 -9.73 -15.54
C VAL A 35 2.61 -10.61 -15.37
N PHE A 36 3.30 -10.47 -14.24
CA PHE A 36 4.44 -11.32 -13.89
C PHE A 36 4.04 -12.51 -13.04
N ASN A 37 3.15 -12.28 -12.08
CA ASN A 37 2.69 -13.31 -11.16
C ASN A 37 1.28 -12.99 -10.68
N PHE A 38 0.53 -14.01 -10.28
CA PHE A 38 -0.77 -13.84 -9.65
C PHE A 38 -1.03 -14.99 -8.67
N ASP A 39 -1.90 -14.71 -7.70
CA ASP A 39 -2.31 -15.68 -6.70
C ASP A 39 -3.81 -15.55 -6.40
N ILE A 40 -4.48 -16.67 -6.14
CA ILE A 40 -5.91 -16.72 -5.85
C ILE A 40 -6.13 -16.49 -4.36
N TYR A 41 -7.00 -15.55 -4.02
CA TYR A 41 -7.35 -15.33 -2.63
C TYR A 41 -8.27 -16.44 -2.12
N CYS A 42 -7.74 -17.29 -1.23
CA CYS A 42 -8.45 -18.43 -0.66
C CYS A 42 -9.16 -18.17 0.68
N GLY A 43 -9.20 -16.93 1.15
CA GLY A 43 -9.74 -16.59 2.46
C GLY A 43 -8.64 -16.20 3.46
N LYS A 44 -8.97 -16.22 4.74
CA LYS A 44 -8.04 -15.87 5.81
C LYS A 44 -7.26 -17.11 6.25
N ASN A 45 -5.95 -17.09 6.04
CA ASN A 45 -5.02 -18.09 6.57
C ASN A 45 -4.27 -17.49 7.76
N GLU A 46 -4.39 -18.10 8.93
CA GLU A 46 -3.84 -17.53 10.18
C GLU A 46 -2.31 -17.45 10.18
N GLU A 47 -1.63 -18.38 9.51
CA GLU A 47 -0.17 -18.41 9.40
C GLU A 47 0.37 -17.22 8.60
N VAL A 48 -0.28 -16.91 7.46
CA VAL A 48 0.10 -15.80 6.59
C VAL A 48 -0.25 -14.44 7.22
N ASP A 49 -1.31 -14.39 8.03
CA ASP A 49 -1.77 -13.15 8.67
C ASP A 49 -0.83 -12.67 9.80
N LYS A 50 -0.01 -13.56 10.37
CA LYS A 50 1.04 -13.17 11.34
C LYS A 50 2.13 -12.32 10.68
N LEU A 51 2.48 -12.63 9.42
CA LEU A 51 3.42 -11.82 8.63
C LEU A 51 2.79 -10.50 8.16
N SER A 52 1.49 -10.50 7.85
CA SER A 52 0.76 -9.31 7.33
C SER A 52 0.51 -8.22 8.38
N LYS A 53 0.50 -8.57 9.68
CA LYS A 53 0.31 -7.63 10.81
C LYS A 53 1.46 -6.67 11.01
N CYS A 54 2.61 -6.94 10.39
CA CYS A 54 3.71 -6.01 10.32
C CYS A 54 3.29 -4.81 9.44
N ALA A 55 3.20 -3.61 10.04
CA ALA A 55 2.84 -2.37 9.37
C ALA A 55 3.65 -2.17 8.07
N LEU A 56 3.11 -1.40 7.11
CA LEU A 56 3.76 -1.19 5.80
C LEU A 56 5.24 -0.79 5.90
N GLY A 57 5.64 -0.09 6.97
CA GLY A 57 7.03 0.23 7.26
C GLY A 57 7.94 -1.00 7.37
N ASN A 58 7.50 -2.08 8.03
CA ASN A 58 8.29 -3.32 8.13
C ASN A 58 8.42 -4.03 6.78
N LEU A 59 7.36 -4.01 5.97
CA LEU A 59 7.40 -4.56 4.61
C LEU A 59 8.42 -3.80 3.75
N LEU A 60 8.41 -2.47 3.79
CA LEU A 60 9.33 -1.65 3.00
C LEU A 60 10.79 -1.86 3.42
N VAL A 61 11.07 -1.98 4.71
CA VAL A 61 12.41 -2.34 5.20
C VAL A 61 12.84 -3.70 4.67
N HIS A 62 11.94 -4.69 4.70
CA HIS A 62 12.24 -6.03 4.23
C HIS A 62 12.49 -6.07 2.72
N LEU A 63 11.64 -5.42 1.92
CA LEU A 63 11.84 -5.31 0.48
C LEU A 63 13.17 -4.63 0.14
N LYS A 64 13.52 -3.56 0.86
CA LYS A 64 14.81 -2.89 0.69
C LYS A 64 16.00 -3.79 0.99
N LYS A 65 15.91 -4.64 2.02
CA LYS A 65 16.95 -5.65 2.33
C LYS A 65 17.12 -6.68 1.19
N ILE A 66 16.03 -6.99 0.48
CA ILE A 66 16.05 -7.86 -0.71
C ILE A 66 16.56 -7.11 -1.96
N GLY A 67 16.75 -5.78 -1.87
CA GLY A 67 17.14 -4.93 -2.99
C GLY A 67 15.96 -4.42 -3.83
N LEU A 68 14.73 -4.61 -3.35
CA LEU A 68 13.52 -4.11 -4.00
C LEU A 68 13.13 -2.75 -3.43
N GLN A 69 13.10 -1.76 -4.32
CA GLN A 69 12.58 -0.44 -4.02
C GLN A 69 11.06 -0.44 -4.09
N ALA A 70 10.41 0.25 -3.14
CA ALA A 70 8.96 0.31 -3.08
C ALA A 70 8.45 1.65 -2.55
N THR A 71 7.29 2.04 -3.07
CA THR A 71 6.55 3.26 -2.72
C THR A 71 5.07 2.93 -2.58
N GLY A 72 4.40 3.48 -1.57
CA GLY A 72 2.98 3.24 -1.37
C GLY A 72 2.32 4.21 -0.40
N THR A 73 0.99 4.30 -0.47
CA THR A 73 0.19 5.09 0.46
C THR A 73 -0.05 4.33 1.76
N VAL A 74 -0.11 5.06 2.87
CA VAL A 74 -0.36 4.50 4.21
C VAL A 74 -1.56 5.19 4.85
N LYS A 75 -2.40 4.39 5.49
CA LYS A 75 -3.45 4.91 6.36
C LYS A 75 -2.81 5.48 7.62
N GLU A 76 -3.20 6.68 8.03
CA GLU A 76 -2.66 7.37 9.22
C GLU A 76 -2.63 6.46 10.46
N ASN A 77 -3.73 5.76 10.75
CA ASN A 77 -3.84 4.82 11.88
C ASN A 77 -2.94 3.56 11.77
N ARG A 78 -2.13 3.43 10.72
CA ARG A 78 -1.20 2.32 10.47
C ARG A 78 0.26 2.80 10.32
N ALA A 79 0.51 4.10 10.42
CA ALA A 79 1.85 4.67 10.40
C ALA A 79 2.36 4.84 11.84
N SER A 80 3.63 4.48 12.09
CA SER A 80 4.30 4.75 13.36
C SER A 80 4.68 6.22 13.53
N VAL A 81 4.80 6.94 12.42
CA VAL A 81 5.19 8.33 12.34
C VAL A 81 4.12 9.07 11.57
N THR A 82 3.59 10.13 12.17
CA THR A 82 2.58 11.00 11.55
C THR A 82 3.15 12.41 11.42
N ASN A 83 3.15 12.95 10.21
CA ASN A 83 3.36 14.38 10.03
C ASN A 83 2.04 15.10 10.30
N VAL A 84 2.08 16.14 11.13
CA VAL A 84 0.94 17.02 11.33
C VAL A 84 1.04 18.14 10.30
N LEU A 85 0.05 18.23 9.43
CA LEU A 85 -0.15 19.39 8.56
C LEU A 85 -1.22 20.29 9.17
N GLU A 86 -1.10 21.61 8.95
CA GLU A 86 -2.13 22.54 9.38
C GLU A 86 -3.45 22.23 8.68
N LYS A 87 -4.56 22.30 9.42
CA LYS A 87 -5.91 21.99 8.89
C LYS A 87 -6.34 22.89 7.73
N LYS A 88 -5.72 24.07 7.59
CA LYS A 88 -5.96 25.07 6.53
C LYS A 88 -4.78 25.23 5.57
N ALA A 89 -3.84 24.28 5.57
CA ALA A 89 -2.70 24.35 4.65
C ALA A 89 -3.18 24.38 3.18
N PRO A 90 -2.54 25.18 2.30
CA PRO A 90 -2.88 25.20 0.90
C PRO A 90 -2.58 23.86 0.23
N ARG A 91 -3.33 23.55 -0.84
CA ARG A 91 -3.12 22.35 -1.65
C ARG A 91 -1.69 22.32 -2.19
N GLY A 92 -1.03 21.18 -2.07
CA GLY A 92 0.37 20.99 -2.47
C GLY A 92 1.38 21.20 -1.33
N THR A 93 0.95 21.65 -0.15
CA THR A 93 1.83 21.67 1.04
C THR A 93 2.24 20.24 1.39
N TYR A 94 3.52 20.03 1.70
CA TYR A 94 4.04 18.72 2.07
C TYR A 94 4.94 18.80 3.29
N ALA A 95 4.98 17.70 4.04
CA ALA A 95 5.89 17.49 5.16
C ALA A 95 6.66 16.19 4.96
N VAL A 96 7.93 16.19 5.36
CA VAL A 96 8.87 15.10 5.10
C VAL A 96 9.61 14.74 6.36
N GLN A 97 9.66 13.46 6.66
CA GLN A 97 10.53 12.90 7.69
C GLN A 97 11.34 11.75 7.09
N ASN A 98 12.66 11.84 7.21
CA ASN A 98 13.55 10.81 6.70
C ASN A 98 14.14 10.04 7.88
N ASP A 99 13.80 8.76 7.98
CA ASP A 99 14.45 7.85 8.91
C ASP A 99 15.77 7.37 8.28
N LYS A 100 16.89 8.01 8.65
CA LYS A 100 18.22 7.68 8.12
C LYS A 100 18.65 6.25 8.47
N ASN A 101 18.21 5.71 9.60
CA ASN A 101 18.63 4.39 10.07
C ASN A 101 18.01 3.26 9.24
N ARG A 102 16.75 3.46 8.80
CA ARG A 102 16.04 2.48 7.95
C ARG A 102 16.08 2.87 6.46
N GLY A 103 16.44 4.12 6.17
CA GLY A 103 16.39 4.76 4.86
C GLY A 103 15.00 4.66 4.24
N ILE A 104 13.99 5.05 5.03
CA ILE A 104 12.59 5.20 4.60
C ILE A 104 12.24 6.69 4.70
N ASN A 105 11.57 7.17 3.66
CA ASN A 105 11.03 8.52 3.61
C ASN A 105 9.53 8.47 3.92
N PHE A 106 9.12 9.26 4.92
CA PHE A 106 7.74 9.47 5.32
C PHE A 106 7.29 10.83 4.79
N ILE A 107 6.35 10.81 3.86
CA ILE A 107 5.88 12.00 3.15
C ILE A 107 4.39 12.16 3.41
N THR A 108 3.97 13.35 3.82
CA THR A 108 2.54 13.68 3.91
C THR A 108 2.28 14.89 3.05
N VAL A 109 1.34 14.77 2.11
CA VAL A 109 0.96 15.83 1.17
C VAL A 109 -0.47 16.24 1.43
N GLN A 110 -0.72 17.55 1.50
CA GLN A 110 -2.05 18.12 1.56
C GLN A 110 -2.64 18.21 0.15
N ASP A 111 -3.67 17.40 -0.12
CA ASP A 111 -4.55 17.57 -1.28
C ASP A 111 -5.90 18.14 -0.81
N SER A 112 -7.03 17.55 -1.24
CA SER A 112 -8.35 17.79 -0.63
C SER A 112 -8.41 17.28 0.82
N LYS A 113 -7.56 16.30 1.14
CA LYS A 113 -7.31 15.71 2.46
C LYS A 113 -5.82 15.36 2.55
N PRO A 114 -5.24 15.24 3.76
CA PRO A 114 -3.87 14.78 3.90
C PRO A 114 -3.73 13.34 3.38
N VAL A 115 -2.69 13.10 2.59
CA VAL A 115 -2.33 11.78 2.08
C VAL A 115 -0.92 11.44 2.55
N SER A 116 -0.79 10.32 3.27
CA SER A 116 0.50 9.83 3.75
C SER A 116 1.07 8.76 2.82
N ILE A 117 2.36 8.88 2.51
CA ILE A 117 3.14 8.07 1.58
C ILE A 117 4.41 7.61 2.28
N LEU A 118 4.78 6.35 2.08
CA LEU A 118 6.08 5.82 2.42
C LEU A 118 6.84 5.45 1.15
N SER A 119 8.12 5.84 1.08
CA SER A 119 8.99 5.45 -0.03
C SER A 119 10.37 5.02 0.47
N THR A 120 10.91 4.00 -0.18
CA THR A 120 12.33 3.58 -0.08
C THR A 120 13.10 3.87 -1.36
N ALA A 121 12.40 4.31 -2.41
CA ALA A 121 12.91 4.49 -3.77
C ALA A 121 13.24 5.95 -4.09
N ALA A 122 12.35 6.86 -3.68
CA ALA A 122 12.37 8.25 -4.12
C ALA A 122 12.39 9.22 -2.93
N SER A 123 13.21 10.26 -3.07
CA SER A 123 13.15 11.49 -2.28
C SER A 123 12.30 12.55 -3.00
N ILE A 124 11.92 13.60 -2.27
CA ILE A 124 11.17 14.74 -2.85
C ILE A 124 12.06 15.64 -3.70
N THR A 125 13.36 15.67 -3.41
CA THR A 125 14.35 16.33 -4.26
C THR A 125 14.83 15.35 -5.32
N PRO A 126 14.85 15.74 -6.61
CA PRO A 126 15.59 14.99 -7.62
C PRO A 126 17.07 14.96 -7.23
N GLN A 127 17.71 13.80 -7.42
CA GLN A 127 19.17 13.65 -7.30
C GLN A 127 19.85 14.15 -8.56
#